data_AF-A0A9D2SXT1-F1
#
_entry.id   AF-A0A9D2SXT1-F1
#
_cell.length_a   1.000
_cell.length_b   1.000
_cell.length_c   1.000
_cell.angle_alpha   90.00
_cell.angle_beta   90.00
_cell.angle_gamma   90.00
#
_symmetry.space_group_name_H-M   'P 1'
#
loop_
_entity.id
_entity.type
_entity.pdbx_description
1 polymer ?
#
loop_
_entity_poly.entity_id
_entity_poly.type
_entity_poly.pdbx_seq_one_letter_code
_entity_poly.pdbx_strand_id
1 'polypeptide(L)' 'MENENIKGHWTGIFYDHRGRTTIDFTEKVTVKKFFLRPFAGRYLRKQQLSYVSDLKKKTETYVEKDN' A
#
# COMPACT_ATOMS: atom_id res chain seq x y z
N MET A 1 3.81 -9.46 -2.98
CA MET A 1 2.56 -10.10 -2.54
C MET A 1 2.32 -11.32 -3.41
N GLU A 2 2.12 -12.50 -2.83
CA GLU A 2 1.82 -13.71 -3.59
C GLU A 2 0.72 -14.50 -2.86
N ASN A 3 -0.44 -14.63 -3.48
CA ASN A 3 -1.50 -15.52 -3.04
C ASN A 3 -1.99 -16.39 -4.21
N GLU A 4 -2.95 -17.28 -3.94
CA GLU A 4 -3.49 -18.20 -4.95
C GLU A 4 -4.19 -17.49 -6.13
N ASN A 5 -4.62 -16.25 -5.94
CA ASN A 5 -5.44 -15.51 -6.89
C ASN A 5 -4.69 -14.36 -7.59
N ILE A 6 -3.64 -13.80 -6.98
CA ILE A 6 -2.90 -12.61 -7.38
C ILE A 6 -1.43 -12.79 -7.00
N LYS A 7 -0.54 -12.50 -7.95
CA LYS A 7 0.89 -12.29 -7.70
C LYS A 7 1.21 -10.85 -7.99
N GLY A 8 2.03 -10.20 -7.19
CA GLY A 8 2.42 -8.82 -7.46
C GLY A 8 3.67 -8.39 -6.75
N HIS A 9 4.32 -7.39 -7.34
CA HIS A 9 5.46 -6.69 -6.75
C HIS A 9 4.98 -5.31 -6.30
N TRP A 10 5.38 -4.94 -5.08
CA TRP A 10 5.10 -3.62 -4.53
C TRP A 10 6.41 -2.83 -4.48
N THR A 11 6.32 -1.55 -4.79
CA THR A 11 7.42 -0.60 -4.66
C THR A 11 6.88 0.64 -3.96
N GLY A 12 7.43 0.95 -2.80
CA GLY A 12 7.15 2.17 -2.06
C GLY A 12 8.37 3.08 -2.11
N ILE A 13 8.23 4.26 -2.70
CA ILE A 13 9.27 5.28 -2.73
C ILE A 13 8.92 6.32 -1.67
N PHE A 14 9.82 6.52 -0.71
CA PHE A 14 9.69 7.50 0.36
C PHE A 14 10.63 8.65 0.07
N TYR A 15 10.14 9.88 0.12
CA TYR A 15 10.97 11.06 -0.07
C TYR A 15 10.46 12.22 0.76
N ASP A 16 11.39 13.09 1.16
CA ASP A 16 11.04 14.35 1.80
C ASP A 16 10.45 15.32 0.77
N HIS A 17 9.33 15.92 1.14
CA HIS A 17 8.74 17.01 0.39
C HIS A 17 8.30 18.12 1.35
N ARG A 18 9.13 19.16 1.45
CA ARG A 18 8.84 20.37 2.23
C ARG A 18 8.56 20.07 3.71
N GLY A 19 9.37 19.21 4.33
CA GLY A 19 9.23 18.83 5.74
C GLY A 19 8.08 17.85 6.01
N ARG A 20 7.60 17.17 4.97
CA ARG A 20 6.62 16.08 5.07
C ARG A 20 7.13 14.88 4.28
N THR A 21 6.96 13.69 4.85
CA THR A 21 7.24 12.45 4.12
C THR A 21 6.13 12.20 3.11
N THR A 22 6.48 12.23 1.83
CA THR A 22 5.60 11.77 0.75
C THR A 22 5.95 10.33 0.40
N ILE A 23 4.92 9.55 0.10
CA ILE A 23 5.05 8.13 -0.20
C ILE A 23 4.34 7.87 -1.53
N ASP A 24 5.10 7.42 -2.52
CA ASP A 24 4.56 6.92 -3.78
C ASP A 24 4.51 5.40 -3.75
N PHE A 25 3.29 4.86 -3.76
CA PHE A 25 3.06 3.42 -3.75
C PHE A 25 2.65 2.93 -5.14
N THR A 26 3.48 2.07 -5.72
CA THR A 26 3.20 1.42 -7.00
C THR A 26 3.10 -0.09 -6.79
N GLU A 27 1.96 -0.67 -7.20
CA GLU A 27 1.74 -2.11 -7.13
C GLU A 27 1.52 -2.68 -8.54
N LYS A 28 2.42 -3.57 -8.96
CA LYS A 28 2.27 -4.34 -10.21
C LYS A 28 1.69 -5.70 -9.87
N VAL A 29 0.44 -5.94 -10.28
CA VAL A 29 -0.29 -7.18 -10.02
C VAL A 29 -0.62 -7.94 -11.29
N THR A 30 -0.42 -9.25 -11.22
CA THR A 30 -0.87 -10.24 -12.18
C THR A 30 -1.98 -11.06 -11.53
N VAL A 31 -3.19 -10.94 -12.07
CA VAL A 31 -4.34 -11.73 -11.60
C VAL A 31 -4.25 -13.13 -12.23
N LYS A 32 -4.16 -14.17 -11.40
CA LYS A 32 -4.07 -15.57 -11.86
C LYS A 32 -5.39 -16.09 -12.44
N LYS A 33 -6.52 -15.53 -12.00
CA LYS A 33 -7.88 -15.91 -12.46
C LYS A 33 -8.56 -14.74 -13.17
N PHE A 34 -8.84 -14.90 -14.46
CA PHE A 34 -9.39 -13.82 -15.31
C PHE A 34 -10.73 -13.25 -14.80
N PHE A 35 -11.60 -14.09 -14.21
CA PHE A 35 -12.90 -13.65 -13.68
C PHE A 35 -12.79 -12.75 -12.43
N LEU A 36 -11.62 -12.72 -11.76
CA LEU A 36 -11.36 -11.80 -10.64
C LEU A 36 -10.90 -10.42 -11.11
N ARG A 37 -10.53 -10.25 -12.39
CA ARG A 37 -10.07 -8.97 -12.95
C ARG A 37 -11.00 -7.78 -12.71
N PRO A 38 -12.34 -7.86 -12.87
CA PRO A 38 -13.22 -6.72 -12.60
C PRO A 38 -13.20 -6.27 -11.13
N PHE A 39 -12.94 -7.18 -10.19
CA PHE A 39 -12.94 -6.87 -8.76
C PHE A 39 -11.54 -6.62 -8.18
N ALA A 40 -10.50 -7.08 -8.87
CA ALA A 40 -9.11 -6.98 -8.42
C ALA A 40 -8.69 -5.54 -8.16
N GLY A 41 -9.02 -4.59 -9.04
CA GLY A 41 -8.68 -3.18 -8.84
C GLY A 41 -9.29 -2.58 -7.57
N ARG A 42 -10.58 -2.85 -7.30
CA ARG A 42 -11.26 -2.37 -6.09
C ARG A 42 -10.69 -3.00 -4.82
N TYR A 43 -10.39 -4.30 -4.88
CA TYR A 43 -9.76 -5.02 -3.77
C TYR A 43 -8.37 -4.47 -3.43
N LEU A 44 -7.53 -4.25 -4.44
CA LEU A 44 -6.18 -3.71 -4.26
C LEU A 44 -6.21 -2.29 -3.71
N ARG A 45 -7.10 -1.43 -4.22
CA ARG A 45 -7.29 -0.08 -3.67
C ARG A 45 -7.67 -0.11 -2.19
N LYS A 46 -8.55 -1.03 -1.78
CA LYS A 46 -8.94 -1.17 -0.37
C LYS A 46 -7.75 -1.60 0.50
N GLN A 47 -6.94 -2.55 0.03
CA GLN A 47 -5.73 -2.97 0.72
C GLN A 47 -4.71 -1.84 0.84
N GLN A 48 -4.44 -1.12 -0.25
CA GLN A 48 -3.51 0.01 -0.27
C GLN A 48 -3.94 1.10 0.72
N LEU A 49 -5.24 1.43 0.78
CA LEU A 49 -5.76 2.40 1.76
C LEU A 49 -5.59 1.94 3.20
N SER A 50 -5.88 0.67 3.51
CA SER A 50 -5.68 0.12 4.86
C SER A 50 -4.21 0.16 5.25
N TYR A 51 -3.32 -0.23 4.34
CA TYR A 51 -1.88 -0.25 4.59
C TYR A 51 -1.33 1.15 4.86
N VAL A 52 -1.71 2.15 4.07
CA VAL A 52 -1.31 3.55 4.30
C VAL A 52 -1.89 4.09 5.60
N SER A 53 -3.14 3.74 5.94
CA SER A 53 -3.74 4.14 7.22
C SER A 53 -3.00 3.56 8.41
N ASP A 54 -2.63 2.28 8.35
CA ASP A 54 -1.88 1.61 9.41
C ASP A 54 -0.46 2.17 9.54
N LEU A 55 0.18 2.50 8.42
CA LEU A 55 1.46 3.21 8.39
C LEU A 55 1.38 4.56 9.10
N LYS A 56 0.40 5.39 8.74
CA LYS A 56 0.17 6.69 9.38
C LYS A 56 -0.04 6.57 10.88
N LYS A 57 -0.92 5.65 11.29
CA LYS A 57 -1.20 5.40 12.71
C LYS A 57 0.06 4.98 13.47
N LYS A 58 0.87 4.08 12.89
CA LYS A 58 2.15 3.69 13.50
C LYS A 58 3.11 4.86 13.60
N THR A 59 3.25 5.69 12.57
CA THR A 59 4.15 6.85 12.60
C THR A 59 3.70 7.93 13.56
N GLU A 60 2.39 8.18 13.71
CA GLU A 60 1.84 9.10 14.71
C GLU A 60 2.12 8.60 16.14
N THR A 61 1.98 7.28 16.37
CA THR A 61 2.31 6.66 17.65
C THR A 61 3.81 6.77 17.99
N TYR A 62 4.69 6.86 17.00
CA TYR A 62 6.12 7.09 17.21
C TYR A 62 6.43 8.55 17.57
N VAL A 63 5.72 9.52 16.98
CA VAL A 63 5.88 10.95 17.31
C VAL A 63 5.44 11.26 18.74
N GLU A 64 4.40 10.60 19.27
CA GLU A 64 3.98 10.75 20.67
C GLU A 64 4.94 10.11 21.69
N LYS A 65 5.84 9.21 21.27
CA LYS A 65 6.79 8.52 22.18
C LYS A 65 8.15 9.20 22.30
N ASP A 66 8.49 10.11 21.39
CA ASP A 66 9.74 10.89 21.38
C ASP A 66 9.52 12.34 21.88
N ASN A 67 8.42 12.62 22.59
CA ASN A 67 8.07 13.93 23.15
C ASN A 67 7.94 13.87 24.67
#